data_AF-A0A950JCH1-F1
#
_entry.id   AF-A0A950JCH1-F1
#
_cell.length_a   1.000
_cell.length_b   1.000
_cell.length_c   1.000
_cell.angle_alpha   90.00
_cell.angle_beta   90.00
_cell.angle_gamma   90.00
#
_symmetry.space_group_name_H-M   'P 1'
#
loop_
_entity.id
_entity.type
_entity.pdbx_description
1 polymer ?
#
loop_
_entity_poly.entity_id
_entity_poly.type
_entity_poly.pdbx_seq_one_letter_code
_entity_poly.pdbx_strand_id
1 'polypeptide(L)' 'QCIKASHIFNLLDARGVISVTERQSYILRVRELAKGCGAAWLATEAGGTSA' A
#
# COMPACT_ATOMS: atom_id res chain seq x y z
N GLN A 1 -2.33 8.36 -0.66
CA GLN A 1 -3.34 7.36 -0.20
C GLN A 1 -2.72 6.12 0.43
N CYS A 2 -1.62 5.55 -0.11
CA CYS A 2 -0.96 4.35 0.44
C CYS A 2 -0.66 4.45 1.96
N ILE A 3 0.00 5.51 2.41
CA ILE A 3 0.38 5.69 3.82
C ILE A 3 -0.84 5.72 4.75
N LYS A 4 -1.90 6.45 4.36
CA LYS A 4 -3.15 6.52 5.13
C LYS A 4 -3.83 5.14 5.23
N ALA A 5 -3.88 4.40 4.13
CA ALA A 5 -4.45 3.05 4.11
C ALA A 5 -3.66 2.08 5.00
N SER A 6 -2.33 2.12 4.94
CA SER A 6 -1.44 1.32 5.81
C SER A 6 -1.65 1.64 7.28
N HIS A 7 -1.74 2.93 7.63
CA HIS A 7 -1.97 3.35 9.02
C HIS A 7 -3.33 2.88 9.54
N ILE A 8 -4.41 3.07 8.77
CA ILE A 8 -5.75 2.61 9.16
C ILE A 8 -5.79 1.10 9.31
N PHE A 9 -5.17 0.35 8.39
CA PHE A 9 -5.04 -1.11 8.49
C PHE A 9 -4.39 -1.52 9.82
N ASN A 10 -3.26 -0.90 10.20
CA ASN A 10 -2.58 -1.20 11.45
C ASN A 10 -3.47 -0.92 12.68
N LEU A 11 -4.23 0.17 12.68
CA LEU A 11 -5.15 0.50 13.77
C LEU A 11 -6.29 -0.53 13.90
N LEU A 12 -6.83 -1.00 12.77
CA LEU A 12 -7.88 -2.02 12.74
C LEU A 12 -7.35 -3.40 13.15
N ASP A 13 -6.16 -3.78 12.69
CA ASP A 13 -5.51 -5.05 13.03
C ASP A 13 -5.18 -5.11 14.54
N ALA A 14 -4.63 -4.03 15.09
CA ALA A 14 -4.35 -3.91 16.52
C ALA A 14 -5.61 -3.95 17.39
N ARG A 15 -6.76 -3.49 16.86
CA ARG A 15 -8.07 -3.59 17.53
C ARG A 15 -8.69 -4.98 17.45
N GLY A 16 -8.11 -5.90 16.68
CA GLY A 16 -8.63 -7.25 16.50
C GLY A 16 -9.95 -7.33 15.72
N VAL A 17 -10.34 -6.26 15.02
CA VAL A 17 -11.59 -6.21 14.24
C VAL A 17 -11.46 -6.77 12.82
N ILE A 18 -10.25 -7.21 12.44
CA ILE A 18 -9.96 -7.85 11.15
C ILE A 18 -9.75 -9.35 11.37
N SER A 19 -10.50 -10.18 10.66
CA SER A 19 -10.29 -11.63 10.68
C SER A 19 -9.01 -12.05 9.97
N VAL A 20 -8.52 -13.26 10.23
CA VAL A 20 -7.31 -13.81 9.59
C VAL A 20 -7.43 -13.81 8.06
N THR A 21 -8.61 -14.14 7.52
CA THR A 21 -8.88 -14.16 6.08
C THR A 21 -8.87 -12.74 5.49
N GLU A 22 -9.51 -11.78 6.17
CA GLU A 22 -9.55 -10.39 5.70
C GLU A 22 -8.18 -9.73 5.72
N ARG A 23 -7.33 -10.07 6.71
CA ARG A 23 -5.98 -9.51 6.85
C ARG A 23 -5.16 -9.66 5.56
N GLN A 24 -5.21 -10.84 4.92
CA GLN A 24 -4.49 -11.08 3.68
C GLN A 24 -4.96 -10.16 2.54
N SER A 25 -6.28 -9.95 2.42
CA SER A 25 -6.87 -9.05 1.43
C SER A 25 -6.47 -7.59 1.66
N TYR A 26 -6.52 -7.12 2.92
CA TYR A 26 -6.08 -5.76 3.25
C TYR A 26 -4.59 -5.54 2.94
N ILE A 27 -3.72 -6.50 3.29
CA ILE A 27 -2.29 -6.43 2.98
C ILE A 27 -2.07 -6.35 1.46
N LEU A 28 -2.79 -7.15 0.67
CA LEU A 28 -2.68 -7.11 -0.78
C LEU A 28 -3.08 -5.72 -1.33
N ARG A 29 -4.19 -5.16 -0.85
CA ARG A 29 -4.65 -3.82 -1.26
C ARG A 29 -3.63 -2.73 -0.93
N VAL A 30 -3.03 -2.76 0.25
CA VAL A 30 -1.97 -1.79 0.64
C VAL A 30 -0.73 -1.97 -0.24
N ARG A 31 -0.34 -3.21 -0.55
CA ARG A 31 0.78 -3.50 -1.46
C ARG A 31 0.55 -2.99 -2.88
N GLU A 32 -0.64 -3.17 -3.43
CA GLU A 32 -0.97 -2.64 -4.76
C GLU A 32 -0.92 -1.10 -4.81
N LEU A 33 -1.36 -0.43 -3.73
CA LEU A 33 -1.18 1.03 -3.61
C LEU A 33 0.31 1.43 -3.59
N ALA A 34 1.14 0.68 -2.86
CA ALA A 34 2.58 0.95 -2.78
C ALA A 34 3.27 0.72 -4.14
N LYS A 35 2.94 -0.37 -4.83
CA LYS A 35 3.42 -0.65 -6.18
C LYS A 35 3.01 0.46 -7.16
N GLY A 36 1.77 0.92 -7.10
CA GLY A 36 1.30 2.03 -7.91
C GLY A 36 2.10 3.32 -7.67
N CYS A 37 2.43 3.63 -6.41
CA CYS A 37 3.32 4.75 -6.09
C CYS A 37 4.73 4.56 -6.70
N GLY A 38 5.29 3.35 -6.62
CA GLY A 38 6.59 3.03 -7.21
C GLY A 38 6.59 3.13 -8.75
N ALA A 39 5.57 2.58 -9.41
CA ALA A 39 5.41 2.66 -10.85
C ALA A 39 5.25 4.12 -11.33
N ALA A 40 4.47 4.93 -10.60
CA ALA A 40 4.35 6.35 -10.88
C ALA A 40 5.69 7.09 -10.70
N TRP A 41 6.48 6.75 -9.68
CA TRP A 41 7.81 7.32 -9.49
C TRP A 41 8.77 6.99 -10.64
N LEU A 42 8.79 5.73 -11.10
CA LEU A 42 9.63 5.31 -12.23
C LEU A 42 9.29 6.07 -13.53
N ALA A 43 8.06 6.55 -13.68
CA ALA A 43 7.66 7.38 -14.82
C ALA A 43 8.11 8.85 -14.72
N THR A 44 8.71 9.26 -13.59
CA THR A 44 9.25 10.62 -13.41
C THR A 44 10.72 10.68 -13.81
N GLU A 45 11.24 11.87 -14.14
CA GLU A 45 12.66 12.09 -14.44
C GLU A 45 13.59 11.63 -13.30
N ALA A 46 13.14 11.75 -12.05
CA ALA A 46 13.90 11.35 -10.87
C ALA A 46 13.90 9.83 -10.61
N GLY A 47 12.98 9.07 -11.21
CA GLY A 47 12.87 7.61 -11.04
C GLY A 47 13.51 6.79 -12.15
N GLY A 48 13.86 7.41 -13.29
CA GLY A 48 14.53 6.80 -14.43
C GLY A 48 13.53 6.12 -15.39
N THR A 49 13.36 6.63 -16.60
CA THR A 49 14.43 6.68 -17.61
C THR A 49 14.47 8.05 -18.29
N SER A 50 15.46 8.88 -17.94
CA SER A 50 15.99 9.86 -18.89
C SER A 50 16.38 9.08 -20.15
N ALA A 51 15.69 9.35 -21.26
CA ALA A 51 16.15 8.94 -22.59
C ALA A 51 17.41 9.73 -22.96
#